data_AF-A0A948V1D6-F1
#
_entry.id   AF-A0A948V1D6-F1
#
_cell.length_a   1.000
_cell.length_b   1.000
_cell.length_c   1.000
_cell.angle_alpha   90.00
_cell.angle_beta   90.00
_cell.angle_gamma   90.00
#
_symmetry.space_group_name_H-M   'P 1'
#
loop_
_entity.id
_entity.type
_entity.pdbx_description
1 polymer ?
#
loop_
_entity_poly.entity_id
_entity_poly.type
_entity_poly.pdbx_seq_one_letter_code
_entity_poly.pdbx_strand_id
1 'polypeptide(L)'
;MADKIVVQRPPKSPALAGILAFFFPFGIGAFYNRQYTKGLIYLVGFAALVTMQTTGEGQPFWGLILAGFYFYQLIEAVQDAGRINRLALEGPNVENGKIQEFPEAFRSGSIFWGIILIALGAVFLLANFEVIDYGILWDFWPLAVIGVGAKFIFDYYKNQNAK
;
A
#
# COMPACT_ATOMS: atom_id res chain seq x y z
N MET A 1 -17.69 34.65 -29.49
CA MET A 1 -17.76 34.55 -28.01
C MET A 1 -16.70 33.52 -27.62
N ALA A 2 -15.58 33.97 -27.06
CA ALA A 2 -14.49 33.07 -26.68
C ALA A 2 -14.91 32.36 -25.40
N ASP A 3 -14.97 31.02 -25.43
CA ASP A 3 -15.18 30.22 -24.24
C ASP A 3 -14.10 30.54 -23.22
N LYS A 4 -14.52 31.15 -22.12
CA LYS A 4 -13.66 31.44 -20.98
C LYS A 4 -13.37 30.09 -20.33
N ILE A 5 -12.22 29.50 -20.64
CA ILE A 5 -11.72 28.29 -19.97
C ILE A 5 -11.57 28.65 -18.49
N VAL A 6 -12.58 28.31 -17.68
CA VAL A 6 -12.51 28.44 -16.23
C VAL A 6 -11.56 27.36 -15.77
N VAL A 7 -10.28 27.73 -15.60
CA VAL A 7 -9.29 26.87 -14.97
C VAL A 7 -9.72 26.68 -13.51
N GLN A 8 -10.49 25.62 -13.26
CA GLN A 8 -10.82 25.21 -11.91
C GLN A 8 -9.50 24.85 -11.20
N ARG A 9 -9.13 25.63 -10.18
CA ARG A 9 -7.91 25.35 -9.43
C ARG A 9 -8.10 24.04 -8.65
N PRO A 10 -7.09 23.15 -8.65
CA PRO A 10 -7.17 21.92 -7.87
C PRO A 10 -7.38 22.26 -6.38
N PRO A 11 -8.36 21.64 -5.69
CA PRO A 11 -8.69 21.96 -4.30
C PRO A 11 -7.61 21.53 -3.29
N LYS A 12 -6.69 20.63 -3.67
CA LYS A 12 -5.63 20.08 -2.81
C LYS A 12 -4.27 20.16 -3.49
N SER A 13 -3.21 20.23 -2.68
CA SER A 13 -1.83 20.14 -3.17
C SER A 13 -1.27 18.74 -2.90
N PRO A 14 -1.01 17.92 -3.95
CA PRO A 14 -0.40 16.60 -3.79
C PRO A 14 1.01 16.66 -3.20
N ALA A 15 1.77 17.69 -3.54
CA ALA A 15 3.11 17.92 -2.99
C ALA A 15 3.04 18.16 -1.47
N LEU A 16 2.06 18.94 -1.00
CA LEU A 16 1.89 19.19 0.42
C LEU A 16 1.47 17.92 1.18
N ALA A 17 0.58 17.10 0.59
CA ALA A 17 0.20 15.82 1.16
C ALA A 17 1.41 14.87 1.31
N GLY A 18 2.30 14.85 0.32
CA GLY A 18 3.55 14.09 0.36
C GLY A 18 4.53 14.59 1.42
N ILE A 19 4.76 15.91 1.49
CA ILE A 19 5.65 16.51 2.51
C ILE A 19 5.15 16.18 3.92
N LEU A 20 3.85 16.28 4.15
CA LEU A 20 3.25 15.95 5.44
C LEU A 20 3.39 14.47 5.80
N ALA A 21 3.16 13.57 4.83
CA ALA A 21 3.33 12.13 5.05
C ALA A 21 4.80 11.73 5.26
N PHE A 22 5.74 12.45 4.66
CA PHE A 22 7.18 12.23 4.82
C PHE A 22 7.66 12.58 6.24
N PHE A 23 7.35 13.78 6.71
CA PHE A 23 7.76 14.22 8.05
C PHE A 23 7.05 13.49 9.18
N PHE A 24 5.79 13.12 8.96
CA PHE A 24 4.95 12.54 10.00
C PHE A 24 4.32 11.24 9.53
N PRO A 25 5.02 10.12 9.72
CA PRO A 25 4.62 8.87 9.12
C PRO A 25 3.52 8.11 9.91
N PHE A 26 2.59 8.82 10.53
CA PHE A 26 1.47 8.22 11.27
C PHE A 26 0.11 8.66 10.71
N GLY A 27 0.01 8.80 9.37
CA GLY A 27 -1.25 9.06 8.69
C GLY A 27 -1.61 10.54 8.47
N ILE A 28 -0.68 11.49 8.68
CA ILE A 28 -0.97 12.93 8.48
C ILE A 28 -1.38 13.27 7.04
N GLY A 29 -0.81 12.60 6.04
CA GLY A 29 -1.22 12.78 4.64
C GLY A 29 -2.72 12.47 4.42
N ALA A 30 -3.25 11.44 5.08
CA ALA A 30 -4.67 11.10 5.01
C ALA A 30 -5.56 12.13 5.74
N PHE A 31 -5.10 12.66 6.88
CA PHE A 31 -5.79 13.76 7.58
C PHE A 31 -5.86 15.03 6.72
N TYR A 32 -4.79 15.39 6.00
CA TYR A 32 -4.80 16.51 5.06
C TYR A 32 -5.83 16.32 3.93
N ASN A 33 -5.95 15.08 3.46
CA ASN A 33 -6.91 14.66 2.45
C ASN A 33 -8.35 14.49 3.00
N ARG A 34 -8.59 14.79 4.28
CA ARG A 34 -9.88 14.61 5.00
C ARG A 34 -10.37 13.15 5.05
N GLN A 35 -9.45 12.19 4.95
CA GLN A 35 -9.74 10.76 5.10
C GLN A 35 -9.41 10.31 6.52
N TYR A 36 -10.25 10.72 7.48
CA TYR A 36 -10.02 10.52 8.92
C TYR A 36 -9.91 9.04 9.31
N THR A 37 -10.78 8.18 8.74
CA THR A 37 -10.74 6.73 8.98
C THR A 37 -9.39 6.13 8.58
N LYS A 38 -8.88 6.47 7.39
CA LYS A 38 -7.56 6.01 6.92
C LYS A 38 -6.43 6.56 7.78
N GLY A 39 -6.48 7.84 8.14
CA GLY A 39 -5.49 8.46 9.01
C GLY A 39 -5.36 7.74 10.36
N LEU A 40 -6.50 7.35 10.95
CA LEU A 40 -6.52 6.59 12.20
C LEU A 40 -5.95 5.18 12.04
N ILE A 41 -6.28 4.48 10.95
CA ILE A 41 -5.70 3.16 10.64
C ILE A 41 -4.18 3.26 10.51
N TYR A 42 -3.67 4.28 9.82
CA TYR A 42 -2.22 4.46 9.68
C TYR A 42 -1.54 4.80 11.01
N LEU A 43 -2.18 5.60 11.85
CA LEU A 43 -1.67 5.90 13.19
C LEU A 43 -1.55 4.62 14.03
N VAL A 44 -2.61 3.81 14.10
CA VAL A 44 -2.63 2.57 14.89
C VAL A 44 -1.68 1.53 14.30
N GLY A 45 -1.68 1.35 12.98
CA GLY A 45 -0.80 0.42 12.29
C GLY A 45 0.68 0.77 12.45
N PHE A 46 1.03 2.05 12.31
CA PHE A 46 2.38 2.52 12.54
C PHE A 46 2.83 2.29 13.99
N ALA A 47 1.98 2.66 14.97
CA ALA A 47 2.27 2.45 16.38
C ALA A 47 2.49 0.96 16.70
N ALA A 48 1.62 0.08 16.21
CA ALA A 48 1.75 -1.37 16.38
C ALA A 48 3.06 -1.89 15.77
N LEU A 49 3.37 -1.50 14.53
CA LEU A 49 4.61 -1.93 13.87
C LEU A 49 5.87 -1.42 14.57
N VAL A 50 5.87 -0.20 15.10
CA VAL A 50 6.97 0.34 15.91
C VAL A 50 7.11 -0.43 17.22
N THR A 51 6.02 -0.76 17.90
CA THR A 51 6.06 -1.58 19.12
C THR A 51 6.61 -2.97 18.85
N MET A 52 6.30 -3.58 17.71
CA MET A 52 6.87 -4.88 17.33
C MET A 52 8.40 -4.83 17.09
N GLN A 53 9.00 -3.64 16.96
CA GLN A 53 10.46 -3.55 16.85
C GLN A 53 11.17 -3.79 18.18
N THR A 54 10.50 -3.60 19.33
CA THR A 54 11.15 -3.62 20.64
C THR A 54 11.40 -5.03 21.18
N THR A 55 10.70 -6.03 20.67
CA THR A 55 10.83 -7.43 21.10
C THR A 55 12.03 -8.14 20.48
N GLY A 56 12.59 -7.65 19.37
CA GLY A 56 13.73 -8.25 18.65
C GLY A 56 13.41 -9.55 17.90
N GLU A 57 12.36 -10.26 18.31
CA GLU A 57 11.84 -11.46 17.64
C GLU A 57 11.23 -11.10 16.27
N GLY A 58 11.55 -11.90 15.24
CA GLY A 58 11.04 -11.68 13.88
C GLY A 58 11.74 -10.56 13.09
N GLN A 59 12.85 -10.01 13.59
CA GLN A 59 13.72 -9.15 12.78
C GLN A 59 14.48 -9.98 11.72
N PRO A 60 14.74 -9.44 10.51
CA PRO A 60 14.47 -8.08 10.05
C PRO A 60 13.06 -7.86 9.44
N PHE A 61 12.17 -8.87 9.47
CA PHE A 61 10.87 -8.81 8.77
C PHE A 61 10.03 -7.63 9.23
N TRP A 62 9.90 -7.43 10.54
CA TRP A 62 9.12 -6.33 11.08
C TRP A 62 9.69 -4.97 10.71
N GLY A 63 11.02 -4.83 10.63
CA GLY A 63 11.67 -3.60 10.15
C GLY A 63 11.41 -3.33 8.68
N LEU A 64 11.44 -4.37 7.83
CA LEU A 64 11.11 -4.26 6.41
C LEU A 64 9.64 -3.92 6.18
N ILE A 65 8.72 -4.50 6.96
CA ILE A 65 7.30 -4.14 6.91
C ILE A 65 7.11 -2.69 7.31
N LEU A 66 7.75 -2.23 8.39
CA LEU A 66 7.67 -0.84 8.81
C LEU A 66 8.19 0.12 7.73
N ALA A 67 9.31 -0.20 7.09
CA ALA A 67 9.85 0.57 5.98
C ALA A 67 8.89 0.59 4.77
N GLY A 68 8.37 -0.57 4.37
CA GLY A 68 7.38 -0.69 3.30
C GLY A 68 6.11 0.11 3.60
N PHE A 69 5.61 0.00 4.84
CA PHE A 69 4.45 0.74 5.32
C PHE A 69 4.69 2.26 5.27
N TYR A 70 5.88 2.73 5.70
CA TYR A 70 6.30 4.12 5.64
C TYR A 70 6.32 4.69 4.21
N PHE A 71 6.90 3.98 3.25
CA PHE A 71 6.92 4.46 1.86
C PHE A 71 5.56 4.36 1.20
N TYR A 72 4.78 3.32 1.53
CA TYR A 72 3.43 3.12 1.02
C TYR A 72 2.53 4.30 1.38
N GLN A 73 2.48 4.72 2.64
CA GLN A 73 1.66 5.86 3.07
C GLN A 73 2.09 7.20 2.44
N LEU A 74 3.38 7.35 2.12
CA LEU A 74 3.90 8.55 1.45
C LEU A 74 3.35 8.65 0.03
N ILE A 75 3.47 7.55 -0.72
CA ILE A 75 2.97 7.46 -2.09
C ILE A 75 1.44 7.60 -2.10
N GLU A 76 0.75 6.91 -1.20
CA GLU A 76 -0.70 6.95 -1.13
C GLU A 76 -1.23 8.36 -0.80
N ALA A 77 -0.58 9.12 0.08
CA ALA A 77 -0.98 10.49 0.40
C ALA A 77 -0.97 11.41 -0.83
N VAL A 78 0.06 11.29 -1.68
CA VAL A 78 0.19 12.05 -2.93
C VAL A 78 -0.86 11.61 -3.95
N GLN A 79 -1.04 10.29 -4.11
CA GLN A 79 -2.02 9.73 -5.05
C GLN A 79 -3.47 10.08 -4.65
N ASP A 80 -3.80 10.01 -3.36
CA ASP A 80 -5.09 10.40 -2.80
C ASP A 80 -5.43 11.87 -3.12
N ALA A 81 -4.47 12.78 -2.90
CA ALA A 81 -4.64 14.20 -3.21
C ALA A 81 -4.88 14.43 -4.71
N GLY A 82 -4.13 13.72 -5.57
CA GLY A 82 -4.32 13.77 -7.02
C GLY A 82 -5.69 13.24 -7.46
N ARG A 83 -6.17 12.15 -6.85
CA ARG A 83 -7.52 11.60 -7.10
C ARG A 83 -8.61 12.58 -6.69
N ILE A 84 -8.50 13.22 -5.51
CA ILE A 84 -9.44 14.25 -5.07
C ILE A 84 -9.48 15.42 -6.05
N ASN A 85 -8.32 15.87 -6.54
CA ASN A 85 -8.26 16.95 -7.52
C ASN A 85 -8.91 16.58 -8.85
N ARG A 86 -8.70 15.35 -9.35
CA ARG A 86 -9.34 14.89 -10.58
C ARG A 86 -10.86 14.84 -10.46
N LEU A 87 -11.36 14.29 -9.35
CA LEU A 87 -12.80 14.24 -9.06
C LEU A 87 -13.43 15.63 -8.95
N ALA A 88 -12.69 16.61 -8.42
CA ALA A 88 -13.15 17.99 -8.34
C ALA A 88 -13.25 18.70 -9.71
N LEU A 89 -12.53 18.22 -10.73
CA LEU A 89 -12.58 18.78 -12.09
C LEU A 89 -13.75 18.24 -12.92
N GLU A 90 -14.35 17.10 -12.53
CA GLU A 90 -15.41 16.40 -13.28
C GLU A 90 -16.83 16.96 -13.03
N GLY A 91 -16.98 18.00 -12.20
CA GLY A 91 -18.25 18.71 -11.99
C GLY A 91 -19.13 18.17 -10.84
N PRO A 92 -20.22 18.88 -10.48
CA PRO A 92 -20.96 18.71 -9.22
C PRO A 92 -21.95 17.53 -9.23
N ASN A 93 -21.50 16.33 -9.59
CA ASN A 93 -22.26 15.08 -9.41
C ASN A 93 -21.43 14.04 -8.67
N VAL A 94 -20.82 14.42 -7.55
CA VAL A 94 -20.19 13.47 -6.63
C VAL A 94 -20.61 13.77 -5.20
N GLU A 95 -21.92 13.78 -4.95
CA GLU A 95 -22.43 13.71 -3.57
C GLU A 95 -22.20 12.36 -2.91
N ASN A 96 -21.95 11.27 -3.64
CA ASN A 96 -21.79 9.96 -3.02
C ASN A 96 -20.79 9.06 -3.76
N GLY A 97 -19.61 9.62 -4.08
CA GLY A 97 -18.48 8.79 -4.43
C GLY A 97 -17.99 8.12 -3.15
N LYS A 98 -18.58 6.97 -2.78
CA LYS A 98 -18.13 6.10 -1.68
C LYS A 98 -16.61 6.14 -1.67
N ILE A 99 -16.05 6.91 -0.75
CA ILE A 99 -14.61 7.00 -0.55
C ILE A 99 -14.27 5.57 -0.20
N GLN A 100 -13.65 4.89 -1.14
CA GLN A 100 -13.36 3.49 -1.04
C GLN A 100 -12.31 3.38 0.08
N GLU A 101 -12.81 3.20 1.30
CA GLU A 101 -12.10 2.82 2.52
C GLU A 101 -11.55 1.42 2.29
N PHE A 102 -10.22 1.28 2.25
CA PHE A 102 -9.37 0.14 1.84
C PHE A 102 -8.69 0.22 0.46
N PRO A 103 -7.40 -0.14 0.36
CA PRO A 103 -6.72 -0.28 -0.92
C PRO A 103 -7.50 -1.25 -1.81
N GLU A 104 -7.70 -0.92 -3.09
CA GLU A 104 -8.44 -1.79 -4.04
C GLU A 104 -7.83 -3.21 -4.14
N ALA A 105 -6.55 -3.36 -3.80
CA ALA A 105 -5.86 -4.64 -3.65
C ALA A 105 -6.49 -5.57 -2.58
N PHE A 106 -7.12 -5.01 -1.55
CA PHE A 106 -7.86 -5.75 -0.51
C PHE A 106 -9.37 -5.84 -0.78
N ARG A 107 -9.91 -4.99 -1.66
CA ARG A 107 -11.35 -4.93 -1.98
C ARG A 107 -11.73 -5.79 -3.18
N SER A 108 -10.80 -6.01 -4.10
CA SER A 108 -10.90 -7.15 -5.01
C SER A 108 -10.79 -8.39 -4.16
N GLY A 109 -11.89 -9.13 -4.00
CA GLY A 109 -11.92 -10.49 -3.45
C GLY A 109 -11.15 -11.47 -4.34
N SER A 110 -9.91 -11.13 -4.66
CA SER A 110 -9.00 -11.96 -5.41
C SER A 110 -8.61 -13.09 -4.47
N ILE A 111 -9.23 -14.23 -4.71
CA ILE A 111 -8.94 -15.53 -4.06
C ILE A 111 -7.43 -15.75 -3.94
N PHE A 112 -6.65 -15.23 -4.90
CA PHE A 112 -5.18 -15.21 -4.86
C PHE A 112 -4.61 -14.60 -3.58
N TRP A 113 -5.05 -13.40 -3.18
CA TRP A 113 -4.58 -12.76 -1.95
C TRP A 113 -5.04 -13.51 -0.70
N GLY A 114 -6.24 -14.09 -0.73
CA GLY A 114 -6.72 -14.98 0.33
C GLY A 114 -5.86 -16.23 0.49
N ILE A 115 -5.52 -16.90 -0.62
CA ILE A 115 -4.63 -18.07 -0.64
C ILE A 115 -3.24 -17.71 -0.13
N ILE A 116 -2.68 -16.58 -0.57
CA ILE A 116 -1.37 -16.10 -0.09
C ILE A 116 -1.41 -15.85 1.42
N LEU A 117 -2.45 -15.20 1.94
CA LEU A 117 -2.59 -14.94 3.38
C LEU A 117 -2.73 -16.23 4.19
N ILE A 118 -3.51 -17.19 3.69
CA ILE A 118 -3.66 -18.52 4.33
C ILE A 118 -2.33 -19.26 4.33
N ALA A 119 -1.61 -19.29 3.21
CA ALA A 119 -0.31 -19.95 3.10
C ALA A 119 0.73 -19.29 4.01
N LEU A 120 0.79 -17.95 4.03
CA LEU A 120 1.70 -17.19 4.88
C LEU A 120 1.39 -17.42 6.36
N GLY A 121 0.11 -17.39 6.75
CA GLY A 121 -0.33 -17.67 8.11
C GLY A 121 -0.02 -19.11 8.55
N ALA A 122 -0.19 -20.09 7.67
CA ALA A 122 0.17 -21.49 7.95
C ALA A 122 1.68 -21.65 8.16
N VAL A 123 2.51 -21.00 7.33
CA VAL A 123 3.98 -20.98 7.50
C VAL A 123 4.38 -20.32 8.82
N PHE A 124 3.74 -19.22 9.19
CA PHE A 124 4.01 -18.54 10.47
C PHE A 124 3.59 -19.38 11.68
N LEU A 125 2.47 -20.11 11.61
CA LEU A 125 2.08 -21.05 12.66
C LEU A 125 3.10 -22.18 12.80
N LEU A 126 3.54 -22.78 11.69
CA LEU A 126 4.56 -23.83 11.72
C LEU A 126 5.89 -23.33 12.31
N ALA A 127 6.26 -22.08 12.02
CA ALA A 127 7.44 -21.46 12.62
C ALA A 127 7.26 -21.17 14.11
N ASN A 128 6.04 -20.82 14.56
CA ASN A 128 5.74 -20.62 15.99
C ASN A 128 5.74 -21.94 16.79
N PHE A 129 5.32 -23.05 16.18
CA PHE A 129 5.40 -24.39 16.79
C PHE A 129 6.80 -25.03 16.72
N GLU A 130 7.82 -24.26 16.35
CA GLU A 130 9.21 -24.72 16.17
C GLU A 130 9.35 -25.90 15.19
N VAL A 131 8.35 -26.12 14.33
CA VAL A 131 8.38 -27.15 13.28
C VAL A 131 9.32 -26.73 12.14
N ILE A 132 9.41 -25.42 11.90
CA ILE A 132 10.28 -24.81 10.89
C ILE A 132 11.09 -23.70 11.55
N ASP A 133 12.41 -23.72 11.37
CA ASP A 133 13.28 -22.64 11.83
C ASP A 133 13.08 -21.38 10.98
N TYR A 134 13.00 -20.22 11.62
CA TYR A 134 12.92 -18.94 10.93
C TYR A 134 14.12 -18.73 9.99
N GLY A 135 15.29 -19.28 10.31
CA GLY A 135 16.47 -19.25 9.45
C GLY A 135 16.22 -19.86 8.07
N ILE A 136 15.47 -20.95 7.98
CA ILE A 136 15.14 -21.61 6.70
C ILE A 136 14.27 -20.69 5.83
N LEU A 137 13.31 -19.95 6.42
CA LEU A 137 12.48 -19.01 5.66
C LEU A 137 13.31 -17.84 5.10
N TRP A 138 14.32 -17.41 5.85
CA TRP A 138 15.25 -16.35 5.47
C TRP A 138 16.33 -16.78 4.48
N ASP A 139 16.69 -18.05 4.41
CA ASP A 139 17.64 -18.52 3.41
C ASP A 139 16.99 -18.71 2.04
N PHE A 140 15.67 -18.98 2.01
CA PHE A 140 14.94 -19.35 0.80
C PHE A 140 14.11 -18.22 0.18
N TRP A 141 13.94 -17.05 0.82
CA TRP A 141 13.25 -15.90 0.21
C TRP A 141 13.81 -15.47 -1.17
N PRO A 142 15.13 -15.59 -1.46
CA PRO A 142 15.65 -15.25 -2.79
C PRO A 142 15.03 -16.12 -3.90
N LEU A 143 14.64 -17.36 -3.60
CA LEU A 143 13.98 -18.24 -4.58
C LEU A 143 12.61 -17.70 -4.99
N ALA A 144 11.88 -17.05 -4.08
CA ALA A 144 10.62 -16.40 -4.42
C ALA A 144 10.84 -15.24 -5.40
N VAL A 145 11.87 -14.42 -5.17
CA VAL A 145 12.26 -13.32 -6.09
C VAL A 145 12.69 -13.86 -7.44
N ILE A 146 13.52 -14.91 -7.46
CA ILE A 146 13.95 -15.60 -8.68
C ILE A 146 12.73 -16.16 -9.43
N GLY A 147 11.78 -16.77 -8.74
CA GLY A 147 10.54 -17.28 -9.34
C GLY A 147 9.70 -16.18 -9.98
N VAL A 148 9.53 -15.04 -9.31
CA VAL A 148 8.83 -13.87 -9.87
C VAL A 148 9.57 -13.32 -11.10
N GLY A 149 10.89 -13.19 -11.03
CA GLY A 149 11.72 -12.75 -12.15
C GLY A 149 11.62 -13.69 -13.36
N ALA A 150 11.70 -15.00 -13.13
CA ALA A 150 11.51 -16.02 -14.17
C ALA A 150 10.13 -15.90 -14.81
N LYS A 151 9.07 -15.73 -14.01
CA LYS A 151 7.70 -15.54 -14.48
C LYS A 151 7.59 -14.31 -15.41
N PHE A 152 8.24 -13.20 -15.10
CA PHE A 152 8.27 -12.03 -15.98
C PHE A 152 8.98 -12.29 -17.30
N ILE A 153 10.08 -13.06 -17.28
CA ILE A 153 10.78 -13.46 -18.51
C ILE A 153 9.87 -14.35 -19.37
N PHE A 154 9.21 -15.34 -18.77
CA PHE A 154 8.27 -16.21 -19.48
C PHE A 154 7.10 -15.42 -20.09
N ASP A 155 6.51 -14.49 -19.33
CA ASP A 155 5.44 -13.63 -19.81
C ASP A 155 5.91 -12.73 -20.97
N TYR A 156 7.13 -12.22 -20.90
CA TYR A 156 7.73 -11.39 -21.96
C TYR A 156 7.88 -12.16 -23.27
N TYR A 157 8.45 -13.38 -23.23
CA TYR A 157 8.59 -14.21 -24.43
C TYR A 157 7.25 -14.70 -24.97
N LYS A 158 6.30 -15.06 -24.10
CA LYS A 158 4.96 -15.48 -24.51
C LYS A 158 4.21 -14.36 -25.23
N ASN A 159 4.33 -13.13 -24.77
CA ASN A 159 3.68 -11.98 -25.40
C ASN A 159 4.36 -11.51 -26.68
N GLN A 160 5.66 -11.77 -26.87
CA GLN A 160 6.33 -11.52 -28.17
C GLN A 160 5.91 -12.52 -29.25
N ASN A 161 5.75 -13.80 -28.89
CA ASN A 161 5.33 -14.83 -29.85
C ASN A 161 3.82 -14.79 -30.17
N ALA A 162 3.05 -13.94 -29.48
CA ALA A 162 1.61 -13.74 -29.69
C ALA A 162 1.29 -12.50 -30.56
N LYS A 163 2.31 -11.82 -31.11
CA LYS A 163 2.20 -10.80 -32.16
C LYS A 163 2.70 -11.37 -33.49
#